data_AF-A0A453BU74-F1
#
_entry.id   AF-A0A453BU74-F1
#
_cell.length_a   1.000
_cell.length_b   1.000
_cell.length_c   1.000
_cell.angle_alpha   90.00
_cell.angle_beta   90.00
_cell.angle_gamma   90.00
#
_symmetry.space_group_name_H-M   'P 1'
#
loop_
_entity.id
_entity.type
_entity.pdbx_description
1 polymer ?
#
loop_
_entity_poly.entity_id
_entity_poly.type
_entity_poly.pdbx_seq_one_letter_code
_entity_poly.pdbx_strand_id
1 'polypeptide(L)'
;YQSCLLGSFQTVELIETFMNYQENIRRCVCIVYDPSRSSQGVLALKALKLTDSFMDLYRNNGLTGEKLREKKLSWVDIFEEIPIKVSNSALVSAFMKELEAESPVSQCDFDRLKLSTAPFMERNLEFMIGCMDGLSSEQNKFQYYYRNLGRQQSQQQAWLQKRR
;
A
#
# COMPACT_ATOMS: atom_id res chain seq x y z
N TYR A 1 -1.31 -13.38 4.37
CA TYR A 1 -0.96 -12.95 3.00
C TYR A 1 -2.21 -12.33 2.39
N GLN A 2 -2.07 -11.45 1.41
CA GLN A 2 -3.18 -10.86 0.69
C GLN A 2 -2.89 -10.86 -0.81
N SER A 3 -3.90 -11.18 -1.60
CA SER A 3 -3.84 -10.99 -3.05
C SER A 3 -4.42 -9.63 -3.39
N CYS A 4 -3.68 -8.83 -4.15
CA CYS A 4 -4.10 -7.49 -4.55
C CYS A 4 -3.97 -7.34 -6.06
N LEU A 5 -4.97 -6.73 -6.69
CA LEU A 5 -4.91 -6.42 -8.12
C LEU A 5 -4.23 -5.08 -8.33
N LEU A 6 -3.37 -4.98 -9.35
CA LEU A 6 -2.76 -3.72 -9.80
C LEU A 6 -2.02 -2.96 -8.68
N GLY A 7 -1.44 -3.68 -7.72
CA GLY A 7 -0.72 -3.08 -6.58
C GLY A 7 -1.58 -2.31 -5.56
N SER A 8 -2.90 -2.48 -5.56
CA SER A 8 -3.83 -1.83 -4.62
C SER A 8 -3.85 -2.50 -3.23
N PHE A 9 -2.73 -2.46 -2.51
CA PHE A 9 -2.61 -3.09 -1.20
C PHE A 9 -2.74 -2.12 -0.01
N GLN A 10 -2.63 -0.82 -0.22
CA GLN A 10 -2.67 0.17 0.87
C GLN A 10 -4.11 0.47 1.30
N THR A 11 -4.78 -0.51 1.91
CA THR A 11 -6.15 -0.36 2.43
C THR A 11 -6.14 -0.19 3.95
N VAL A 12 -7.17 0.49 4.46
CA VAL A 12 -7.38 0.65 5.91
C VAL A 12 -7.56 -0.71 6.58
N GLU A 13 -8.32 -1.60 5.94
CA GLU A 13 -8.56 -2.97 6.39
C GLU A 13 -7.26 -3.76 6.57
N LEU A 14 -6.29 -3.61 5.65
CA LEU A 14 -4.99 -4.26 5.76
C LEU A 14 -4.23 -3.75 6.99
N ILE A 15 -4.23 -2.43 7.22
CA ILE A 15 -3.54 -1.81 8.37
C ILE A 15 -4.16 -2.27 9.68
N GLU A 16 -5.49 -2.26 9.80
CA GLU A 16 -6.22 -2.73 10.99
C GLU A 16 -5.91 -4.19 11.28
N THR A 17 -5.96 -5.03 10.25
CA THR A 17 -5.63 -6.46 10.35
C THR A 17 -4.18 -6.66 10.80
N PHE A 18 -3.25 -5.88 10.26
CA PHE A 18 -1.84 -5.91 10.67
C PHE A 18 -1.64 -5.52 12.14
N MET A 19 -2.31 -4.45 12.59
CA MET A 19 -2.20 -4.00 13.98
C MET A 19 -2.70 -5.07 14.94
N ASN A 20 -3.84 -5.70 14.63
CA ASN A 20 -4.40 -6.80 15.41
C ASN A 20 -3.45 -8.01 15.48
N TYR A 21 -2.81 -8.38 14.37
CA TYR A 21 -1.83 -9.47 14.38
C TYR A 21 -0.56 -9.11 15.14
N GLN A 22 -0.10 -7.86 15.05
CA GLN A 22 1.11 -7.40 15.72
C GLN A 22 0.95 -7.34 17.26
N GLU A 23 -0.28 -7.18 17.77
CA GLU A 23 -0.56 -7.31 19.22
C GLU A 23 -0.24 -8.71 19.74
N ASN A 24 -0.50 -9.74 18.93
CA ASN A 24 -0.29 -11.14 19.29
C ASN A 24 1.09 -11.67 18.87
N ILE A 25 1.66 -11.14 17.77
CA ILE A 25 2.86 -11.64 17.13
C ILE A 25 3.88 -10.52 17.01
N ARG A 26 5.00 -10.62 17.73
CA ARG A 26 6.07 -9.59 17.75
C ARG A 26 6.73 -9.32 16.39
N ARG A 27 6.75 -10.31 15.49
CA ARG A 27 7.37 -10.23 14.16
C ARG A 27 6.34 -10.55 13.07
N CYS A 28 5.37 -9.65 12.86
CA CYS A 28 4.40 -9.81 11.79
C CYS A 28 4.92 -9.22 10.47
N VAL A 29 4.78 -9.99 9.39
CA VAL A 29 5.05 -9.59 8.01
C VAL A 29 3.87 -10.02 7.16
N CYS A 30 3.37 -9.17 6.26
CA CYS A 30 2.39 -9.58 5.27
C CYS A 30 3.04 -9.73 3.92
N ILE A 31 2.73 -10.85 3.28
CA ILE A 31 3.07 -11.12 1.90
C ILE A 31 1.90 -10.65 1.03
N VAL A 32 2.19 -9.72 0.12
CA VAL A 32 1.27 -9.26 -0.91
C VAL A 32 1.64 -9.92 -2.24
N TYR A 33 0.67 -10.59 -2.84
CA TYR A 33 0.82 -11.24 -4.14
C TYR A 33 -0.05 -10.54 -5.19
N ASP A 34 0.54 -10.19 -6.33
CA ASP A 34 -0.20 -9.60 -7.44
C ASP A 34 -0.35 -10.64 -8.58
N PRO A 35 -1.54 -11.27 -8.72
CA PRO A 35 -1.76 -12.25 -9.78
C PRO A 35 -1.76 -11.62 -11.18
N SER A 36 -2.12 -10.33 -11.31
CA SER A 36 -2.21 -9.64 -12.59
C SER A 36 -0.84 -9.29 -13.18
N ARG A 37 0.13 -9.01 -12.30
CA ARG A 37 1.55 -8.92 -12.69
C ARG A 37 2.17 -10.30 -12.85
N SER A 38 1.78 -11.26 -12.02
CA SER A 38 2.34 -12.62 -12.09
C SER A 38 1.96 -13.38 -13.36
N SER A 39 0.79 -13.10 -13.93
CA SER A 39 0.40 -13.64 -15.24
C SER A 39 1.28 -13.16 -16.41
N GLN A 40 2.12 -12.14 -16.23
CA GLN A 40 3.11 -11.70 -17.23
C GLN A 40 4.45 -12.43 -17.10
N GLY A 41 4.51 -13.43 -16.23
CA GLY A 41 5.68 -14.29 -16.02
C GLY A 41 6.69 -13.78 -14.99
N VAL A 42 6.45 -12.64 -14.34
CA VAL A 42 7.29 -12.13 -13.25
C VAL A 42 6.70 -12.53 -11.90
N LEU A 43 7.49 -13.06 -10.97
CA LEU A 43 6.99 -13.33 -9.61
C LEU A 43 6.74 -12.00 -8.87
N ALA A 44 5.49 -11.55 -8.84
CA ALA A 44 5.10 -10.30 -8.19
C ALA A 44 4.72 -10.55 -6.73
N LEU A 45 5.75 -10.66 -5.88
CA LEU A 45 5.61 -10.88 -4.45
C LEU A 45 6.31 -9.77 -3.68
N LYS A 46 5.60 -9.15 -2.74
CA LYS A 46 6.12 -8.11 -1.85
C LYS A 46 5.96 -8.57 -0.41
N ALA A 47 6.97 -8.36 0.41
CA ALA A 47 6.90 -8.58 1.85
C ALA A 47 6.92 -7.22 2.54
N LEU A 48 5.88 -6.91 3.29
CA LEU A 48 5.67 -5.62 3.91
C LEU A 48 5.62 -5.78 5.44
N LYS A 49 6.20 -4.80 6.12
CA LYS A 49 6.09 -4.59 7.57
C LYS A 49 5.58 -3.17 7.81
N LEU A 50 4.81 -2.96 8.87
CA LEU A 50 4.51 -1.61 9.35
C LEU A 50 5.73 -1.03 10.08
N THR A 51 5.99 0.25 9.85
CA THR A 51 7.05 0.97 10.55
C THR A 51 6.70 1.18 12.02
N ASP A 52 7.67 1.03 12.90
CA ASP A 52 7.47 1.13 14.36
C ASP A 52 6.92 2.52 14.76
N SER A 53 7.38 3.58 14.10
CA SER A 53 6.90 4.96 14.31
C SER A 53 5.41 5.16 14.01
N PHE A 54 4.91 4.51 12.97
CA PHE A 54 3.50 4.54 12.58
C PHE A 54 2.64 3.73 13.54
N MET A 55 3.10 2.54 13.94
CA MET A 55 2.40 1.70 14.92
C MET A 55 2.19 2.41 16.26
N ASP A 56 3.22 3.11 16.75
CA ASP A 56 3.13 3.89 17.98
C ASP A 56 2.15 5.05 17.90
N LEU A 57 2.03 5.71 16.73
CA LEU A 57 1.00 6.74 16.54
C LEU A 57 -0.40 6.14 16.51
N TYR A 58 -0.55 5.02 15.79
CA TYR A 58 -1.85 4.37 15.61
C TYR A 58 -2.40 3.91 16.97
N ARG A 59 -1.57 3.28 17.82
CA ARG A 59 -1.96 2.85 19.18
C ARG A 59 -2.41 4.00 20.09
N ASN A 60 -1.81 5.18 19.92
CA ASN A 60 -2.12 6.35 20.73
C ASN A 60 -3.29 7.18 20.17
N ASN A 61 -4.06 6.65 19.20
CA ASN A 61 -5.09 7.37 18.45
C ASN A 61 -4.60 8.75 17.95
N GLY A 62 -3.32 8.81 17.56
CA GLY A 62 -2.59 10.04 17.27
C GLY A 62 -2.65 10.48 15.81
N LEU A 63 -3.59 9.96 15.01
CA LEU A 63 -3.75 10.29 13.59
C LEU A 63 -4.37 11.68 13.37
N THR A 64 -3.97 12.67 14.17
CA THR A 64 -4.31 14.08 13.96
C THR A 64 -3.22 14.76 13.13
N GLY A 65 -3.62 15.75 12.31
CA GLY A 65 -2.69 16.45 11.41
C GLY A 65 -1.50 17.12 12.13
N GLU A 66 -1.69 17.57 13.36
CA GLU A 66 -0.63 18.18 14.18
C GLU A 66 0.44 17.15 14.58
N LYS A 67 0.02 16.01 15.14
CA LYS A 67 0.93 14.94 15.55
C LYS A 67 1.66 14.29 14.38
N LEU A 68 0.99 14.20 13.22
CA LEU A 68 1.61 13.70 12.00
C LEU A 68 2.72 14.65 11.51
N ARG A 69 2.48 15.97 11.58
CA ARG A 69 3.45 17.00 11.24
C ARG A 69 4.63 17.04 12.20
N GLU A 70 4.39 16.87 13.51
CA GLU A 70 5.43 16.80 14.53
C GLU A 70 6.37 15.61 14.32
N LYS A 71 5.82 14.43 14.04
CA LYS A 71 6.62 13.22 13.76
C LYS A 71 7.16 13.14 12.32
N LYS A 72 6.80 14.09 11.45
CA LYS A 72 7.19 14.15 10.03
C LYS A 72 6.94 12.84 9.27
N LEU A 73 5.85 12.13 9.57
CA LEU A 73 5.53 10.88 8.89
C LEU A 73 4.81 11.17 7.57
N SER A 74 5.34 10.60 6.49
CA SER A 74 4.73 10.62 5.16
C SER A 74 4.11 9.25 4.82
N TRP A 75 3.44 9.17 3.68
CA TRP A 75 2.88 7.92 3.13
C TRP A 75 3.97 6.88 2.84
N VAL A 76 5.20 7.32 2.53
CA VAL A 76 6.36 6.45 2.27
C VAL A 76 6.78 5.71 3.54
N ASP A 77 6.64 6.34 4.70
CA ASP A 77 7.15 5.82 5.97
C ASP A 77 6.16 4.88 6.67
N ILE A 78 4.98 4.62 6.08
CA ILE A 78 3.97 3.73 6.68
C ILE A 78 4.41 2.27 6.58
N PHE A 79 4.91 1.87 5.41
CA PHE A 79 5.29 0.49 5.11
C PHE A 79 6.78 0.40 4.79
N GLU A 80 7.44 -0.60 5.39
CA GLU A 80 8.81 -1.00 5.09
C GLU A 80 8.78 -2.29 4.25
N GLU A 81 9.43 -2.27 3.08
CA GLU A 81 9.56 -3.45 2.20
C GLU A 81 10.77 -4.29 2.60
N ILE A 82 10.53 -5.57 2.88
CA ILE A 82 11.57 -6.52 3.30
C ILE A 82 12.03 -7.34 2.09
N PRO A 83 13.34 -7.46 1.83
CA PRO A 83 13.84 -8.27 0.73
C PRO A 83 13.53 -9.76 0.95
N ILE A 84 12.94 -10.40 -0.05
CA ILE A 84 12.60 -11.82 -0.01
C ILE A 84 13.75 -12.64 -0.56
N LYS A 85 14.19 -13.65 0.20
CA LYS A 85 15.15 -14.67 -0.26
C LYS A 85 14.46 -16.03 -0.23
N VAL A 86 14.41 -16.69 -1.38
CA VAL A 86 13.86 -18.04 -1.50
C VAL A 86 14.99 -19.04 -1.32
N SER A 87 14.84 -19.94 -0.36
CA SER A 87 15.80 -21.03 -0.09
C SER A 87 15.08 -22.36 -0.11
N ASN A 88 15.56 -23.30 -0.91
CA ASN A 88 15.01 -24.65 -0.99
C ASN A 88 15.89 -25.63 -0.20
N SER A 89 15.27 -26.62 0.43
CA SER A 89 16.00 -27.74 1.02
C SER A 89 16.54 -28.68 -0.08
N ALA A 90 17.57 -29.46 0.24
CA ALA A 90 18.18 -30.37 -0.73
C ALA A 90 17.18 -31.35 -1.36
N LEU A 91 16.22 -31.87 -0.57
CA LEU A 91 15.18 -32.77 -1.05
C LEU A 91 14.22 -32.06 -2.03
N VAL A 92 13.81 -30.83 -1.72
CA VAL A 92 12.95 -30.04 -2.62
C VAL A 92 13.68 -29.74 -3.92
N SER A 93 14.98 -29.45 -3.88
CA SER A 93 15.78 -29.25 -5.09
C SER A 93 15.89 -30.52 -5.93
N ALA A 94 16.09 -31.69 -5.31
CA ALA A 94 16.10 -32.97 -6.01
C ALA A 94 14.73 -33.28 -6.65
N PHE A 95 13.65 -33.02 -5.92
CA PHE A 95 12.28 -33.20 -6.41
C PHE A 95 11.94 -32.24 -7.56
N MET A 96 12.33 -30.97 -7.46
CA MET A 96 12.18 -30.01 -8.56
C MET A 96 12.93 -30.45 -9.81
N LYS A 97 14.11 -31.09 -9.64
CA LYS A 97 14.88 -31.61 -10.76
C LYS A 97 14.21 -32.77 -11.48
N GLU A 98 13.47 -33.60 -10.75
CA GLU A 98 12.66 -34.69 -11.32
C GLU A 98 11.41 -34.15 -12.06
N LEU A 99 10.85 -33.03 -11.59
CA LEU A 99 9.70 -32.35 -12.18
C LEU A 99 10.04 -31.45 -13.38
N GLU A 100 11.33 -31.19 -13.65
CA GLU A 100 11.73 -30.38 -14.80
C GLU A 100 11.27 -31.04 -16.10
N ALA A 101 10.52 -30.29 -16.92
CA ALA A 101 10.08 -30.77 -18.23
C ALA A 101 11.29 -30.96 -19.16
N GLU A 102 11.20 -31.92 -20.10
CA GLU A 102 12.25 -32.15 -21.11
C GLU A 102 12.51 -30.93 -22.02
N SER A 103 11.53 -30.02 -22.13
CA SER A 103 11.69 -28.76 -22.86
C SER A 103 12.44 -27.72 -22.02
N PRO A 104 13.50 -27.09 -22.56
CA PRO A 104 14.23 -26.02 -21.88
C PRO A 104 13.44 -24.70 -21.80
N VAL A 105 12.27 -24.61 -22.45
CA VAL A 105 11.45 -23.40 -22.51
C VAL A 105 10.06 -23.70 -21.94
N SER A 106 9.65 -22.88 -20.96
CA SER A 106 8.31 -22.93 -20.38
C SER A 106 7.39 -21.88 -21.02
N GLN A 107 6.07 -22.11 -20.95
CA GLN A 107 5.05 -21.12 -21.34
C GLN A 107 5.31 -19.75 -20.67
N CYS A 108 5.77 -19.77 -19.41
CA CYS A 108 6.10 -18.58 -18.64
C CYS A 108 7.23 -17.74 -19.28
N ASP A 109 8.21 -18.40 -19.92
CA ASP A 109 9.29 -17.71 -20.63
C ASP A 109 8.77 -16.99 -21.88
N PHE A 110 7.80 -17.58 -22.58
CA PHE A 110 7.11 -16.91 -23.69
C PHE A 110 6.26 -15.72 -23.23
N ASP A 111 5.61 -15.84 -22.07
CA ASP A 111 4.81 -14.74 -21.52
C ASP A 111 5.67 -13.53 -21.11
N ARG A 112 6.90 -13.76 -20.62
CA ARG A 112 7.88 -12.68 -20.36
C ARG A 112 8.32 -11.92 -21.61
N LEU A 113 8.30 -12.59 -22.77
CA LEU A 113 8.72 -12.01 -24.05
C LEU A 113 7.59 -11.24 -24.75
N LYS A 114 6.36 -11.31 -24.25
CA LYS A 114 5.23 -10.55 -24.81
C LYS A 114 5.36 -9.06 -24.51
N LEU A 115 5.75 -8.29 -25.53
CA LEU A 115 5.75 -6.82 -25.52
C LEU A 115 4.35 -6.18 -25.58
N SER A 116 3.31 -6.96 -25.91
CA SER A 116 1.93 -6.48 -25.97
C SER A 116 1.31 -6.43 -24.56
N THR A 117 1.70 -5.43 -23.77
CA THR A 117 1.13 -5.14 -22.44
C THR A 117 -0.06 -4.17 -22.48
N ALA A 118 -0.58 -3.84 -23.67
CA ALA A 118 -1.57 -2.77 -23.83
C ALA A 118 -2.81 -2.92 -22.92
N PRO A 119 -3.48 -4.10 -22.81
CA PRO A 119 -4.67 -4.24 -21.96
C PRO A 119 -4.37 -4.15 -20.46
N PHE A 120 -3.17 -4.58 -20.03
CA PHE A 120 -2.76 -4.47 -18.63
C PHE A 120 -2.43 -3.01 -18.29
N MET A 121 -1.72 -2.31 -19.18
CA MET A 121 -1.39 -0.91 -18.99
C MET A 121 -2.64 -0.03 -18.98
N GLU A 122 -3.60 -0.30 -19.87
CA GLU A 122 -4.91 0.35 -19.91
C GLU A 122 -5.64 0.22 -18.58
N ARG A 123 -5.78 -1.00 -18.03
CA ARG A 123 -6.41 -1.21 -16.72
C ARG A 123 -5.68 -0.51 -15.57
N ASN A 124 -4.34 -0.47 -15.59
CA ASN A 124 -3.58 0.28 -14.59
C ASN A 124 -3.85 1.80 -14.71
N LEU A 125 -3.95 2.33 -15.92
CA LEU A 125 -4.27 3.73 -16.15
C LEU A 125 -5.69 4.05 -15.70
N GLU A 126 -6.67 3.22 -16.05
CA GLU A 126 -8.05 3.34 -15.56
C GLU A 126 -8.10 3.36 -14.02
N PHE A 127 -7.36 2.45 -13.37
CA PHE A 127 -7.27 2.41 -11.92
C PHE A 127 -6.65 3.68 -11.33
N MET A 128 -5.56 4.19 -11.92
CA MET A 128 -4.94 5.45 -11.49
C MET A 128 -5.85 6.66 -11.70
N ILE A 129 -6.63 6.70 -12.79
CA ILE A 129 -7.64 7.73 -13.02
C ILE A 129 -8.67 7.71 -11.88
N GLY A 130 -9.19 6.53 -11.51
CA GLY A 130 -10.10 6.40 -10.37
C GLY A 130 -9.49 6.88 -9.05
N CYS A 131 -8.20 6.60 -8.80
CA CYS A 131 -7.48 7.12 -7.63
C CYS A 131 -7.34 8.64 -7.66
N MET A 132 -7.08 9.22 -8.85
CA MET A 132 -6.95 10.66 -9.05
C MET A 132 -8.29 11.38 -8.84
N ASP A 133 -9.40 10.80 -9.30
CA ASP A 133 -10.73 11.33 -9.04
C ASP A 133 -11.07 11.30 -7.54
N GLY A 134 -10.70 10.22 -6.85
CA GLY A 134 -10.79 10.13 -5.40
C GLY A 134 -9.99 11.23 -4.69
N LEU A 135 -8.74 11.46 -5.11
CA LEU A 135 -7.89 12.52 -4.58
C LEU A 135 -8.48 13.92 -4.84
N SER A 136 -9.02 14.16 -6.04
CA SER A 136 -9.69 15.41 -6.40
C SER A 136 -10.91 15.69 -5.51
N SER A 137 -11.71 14.65 -5.24
CA SER A 137 -12.83 14.73 -4.30
C SER A 137 -12.39 15.12 -2.88
N GLU A 138 -11.34 14.47 -2.35
CA GLU A 138 -10.79 14.81 -1.04
C GLU A 138 -10.18 16.22 -0.99
N GLN A 139 -9.50 16.64 -2.06
CA GLN A 139 -8.99 18.01 -2.18
C GLN A 139 -10.11 19.04 -2.13
N ASN A 140 -11.23 18.79 -2.81
CA ASN A 140 -12.40 19.67 -2.77
C ASN A 140 -13.00 19.77 -1.35
N LYS A 141 -13.12 18.64 -0.63
CA LYS A 141 -13.56 18.61 0.77
C LYS A 141 -12.61 19.42 1.67
N PHE A 142 -11.31 19.27 1.49
CA PHE A 142 -10.30 20.02 2.24
C PHE A 142 -10.39 21.53 1.98
N GLN A 143 -10.56 21.95 0.72
CA GLN A 143 -10.74 23.36 0.36
C GLN A 143 -12.01 23.94 0.99
N TYR A 144 -13.11 23.17 0.99
CA TYR A 144 -14.34 23.57 1.67
C TYR A 144 -14.15 23.75 3.17
N TYR A 145 -13.48 22.80 3.83
CA TYR A 145 -13.13 22.90 5.25
C TYR A 145 -12.30 24.16 5.55
N TYR A 146 -11.27 24.45 4.75
CA TYR A 146 -10.40 25.62 4.96
C TYR A 146 -11.17 26.94 4.82
N ARG A 147 -12.08 27.03 3.84
CA ARG A 147 -12.96 28.19 3.67
C ARG A 147 -13.88 28.40 4.88
N ASN A 148 -14.45 27.32 5.41
CA ASN A 148 -15.31 27.39 6.60
C ASN A 148 -14.52 27.79 7.85
N LEU A 149 -13.31 27.24 8.03
CA LEU A 149 -12.43 27.60 9.14
C LEU A 149 -12.09 29.10 9.12
N GLY A 150 -11.74 29.65 7.95
CA GLY A 150 -11.46 31.08 7.81
C GLY A 150 -12.67 31.97 8.14
N ARG A 151 -13.88 31.54 7.77
CA ARG A 151 -15.13 32.23 8.16
C ARG A 151 -15.38 32.19 9.67
N GLN A 152 -15.13 31.05 10.32
CA GLN A 152 -15.29 30.92 11.76
C GLN A 152 -14.27 31.79 12.52
N GLN A 153 -13.01 31.79 12.08
CA GLN A 153 -11.97 32.63 12.69
C GLN A 153 -12.29 34.13 12.58
N SER A 154 -12.77 34.60 11.42
CA SER A 154 -13.12 36.02 11.26
C SER A 154 -14.34 36.41 12.10
N GLN A 155 -15.36 35.55 12.19
CA GLN A 155 -16.50 35.76 13.08
C GLN A 155 -16.08 35.80 14.55
N GLN A 156 -15.20 34.89 14.98
CA GLN A 156 -14.68 34.87 16.34
C GLN A 156 -13.90 36.13 16.69
N GLN A 157 -13.04 36.60 15.78
CA GLN A 157 -12.29 37.84 15.97
C GLN A 157 -13.22 39.07 16.04
N ALA A 158 -14.21 39.15 15.15
CA ALA A 158 -15.20 40.23 15.18
C ALA A 158 -16.02 40.22 16.48
N TRP A 159 -16.39 39.04 16.98
CA TRP A 159 -17.09 38.91 18.26
C TRP A 159 -16.22 39.33 19.45
N LEU A 160 -14.94 38.95 19.46
CA LEU A 160 -13.98 39.37 20.50
C LEU A 160 -13.75 40.88 20.50
N GLN A 161 -13.67 41.51 19.32
CA GLN A 161 -13.52 42.97 19.20
C GLN A 161 -14.75 43.73 19.72
N LYS A 162 -15.96 43.19 19.52
CA LYS A 162 -17.20 43.79 20.05
C LYS A 162 -17.34 43.69 21.58
N ARG A 163 -16.56 42.83 22.25
CA ARG A 163 -16.57 42.66 23.71
C ARG A 163 -15.47 43.44 24.42
N ARG A 164 -14.55 44.05 23.68
CA ARG A 164 -13.59 45.05 24.19
C ARG A 164 -14.20 46.44 24.07
#